data_AF-A0A4U9H856-F1
#
_entry.id   AF-A0A4U9H856-F1
#
_cell.length_a   1.000
_cell.length_b   1.000
_cell.length_c   1.000
_cell.angle_alpha   90.00
_cell.angle_beta   90.00
_cell.angle_gamma   90.00
#
_symmetry.space_group_name_H-M   'P 1'
#
loop_
_entity.id
_entity.type
_entity.pdbx_description
1 polymer ?
#
loop_
_entity_poly.entity_id
_entity_poly.type
_entity_poly.pdbx_seq_one_letter_code
_entity_poly.pdbx_strand_id
1 'polypeptide(L)'
;MTYRLMAEWATDLVCEKLGVSARCTTAEQALPGSRQSAEETVRRVVSLPASIRGSAVYRHGDRAALVPAENRLDTSLVCECEAVTAGEVRYAVESLTVNNLVDLRRRTRVGMGTCQGELCACRAAGLLSRFNVTTPQQSIAQLSHFLNERWKGVRPIAWGDALRESEFTSWVYQGLCGLDACGDVKQEADDAI
;
A
#
# COMPACT_ATOMS: atom_id res chain seq x y z
N MET A 1 22.60 8.09 -1.48
CA MET A 1 21.35 8.84 -1.76
C MET A 1 21.70 10.12 -2.51
N THR A 2 21.50 10.16 -3.83
CA THR A 2 21.85 11.30 -4.70
C THR A 2 20.62 11.93 -5.37
N TYR A 3 19.43 11.35 -5.20
CA TYR A 3 18.23 11.73 -5.96
C TYR A 3 17.85 13.21 -5.82
N ARG A 4 17.99 13.79 -4.62
CA ARG A 4 17.69 15.22 -4.39
C ARG A 4 18.62 16.14 -5.17
N LEU A 5 19.93 15.86 -5.13
CA LEU A 5 20.94 16.65 -5.84
C LEU A 5 20.82 16.47 -7.36
N MET A 6 20.51 15.26 -7.83
CA MET A 6 20.21 15.01 -9.24
C MET A 6 18.98 15.79 -9.71
N ALA A 7 17.92 15.84 -8.88
CA ALA A 7 16.73 16.63 -9.19
C ALA A 7 17.01 18.14 -9.21
N GLU A 8 17.85 18.64 -8.30
CA GLU A 8 18.33 20.03 -8.28
C GLU A 8 19.05 20.38 -9.59
N TRP A 9 20.07 19.60 -9.97
CA TRP A 9 20.81 19.84 -11.23
C TRP A 9 19.94 19.75 -12.48
N ALA A 10 19.01 18.79 -12.53
CA ALA A 10 18.07 18.70 -13.63
C ALA A 10 17.14 19.93 -13.69
N THR A 11 16.69 20.42 -12.54
CA THR A 11 15.79 21.58 -12.45
C THR A 11 16.52 22.88 -12.77
N ASP A 12 17.79 23.02 -12.38
CA ASP A 12 18.61 24.20 -12.70
C ASP A 12 18.71 24.42 -14.22
N LEU A 13 18.92 23.35 -15.00
CA LEU A 13 18.94 23.40 -16.46
C LEU A 13 17.57 23.77 -17.07
N VAL A 14 16.48 23.36 -16.42
CA VAL A 14 15.12 23.74 -16.85
C VAL A 14 14.85 25.21 -16.53
N CYS A 15 15.25 25.68 -15.35
CA CYS A 15 15.13 27.06 -14.92
C CYS A 15 15.90 28.02 -15.84
N GLU A 16 17.12 27.64 -16.24
CA GLU A 16 17.91 28.41 -17.21
C GLU A 16 17.16 28.62 -18.53
N LYS A 17 16.57 27.54 -19.09
CA LYS A 17 15.79 27.61 -20.34
C LYS A 17 14.51 28.44 -20.22
N LEU A 18 13.89 28.45 -19.04
CA LEU A 18 12.66 29.19 -18.78
C LEU A 18 12.90 30.62 -18.28
N GLY A 19 14.16 31.05 -18.12
CA GLY A 19 14.51 32.37 -17.59
C GLY A 19 14.14 32.55 -16.11
N VAL A 20 14.09 31.47 -15.34
CA VAL A 20 13.77 31.46 -13.90
C VAL A 20 15.08 31.44 -13.10
N SER A 21 15.25 32.39 -12.18
CA SER A 21 16.48 32.54 -11.36
C SER A 21 16.28 32.22 -9.87
N ALA A 22 15.23 31.47 -9.53
CA ALA A 22 14.93 31.10 -8.15
C ALA A 22 15.97 30.12 -7.57
N ARG A 23 16.41 30.35 -6.32
CA ARG A 23 17.33 29.44 -5.61
C ARG A 23 16.61 28.15 -5.19
N CYS A 24 17.26 27.01 -5.38
CA CYS A 24 16.80 25.72 -4.87
C CYS A 24 16.76 25.70 -3.32
N THR A 25 15.65 25.24 -2.75
CA THR A 25 15.44 25.14 -1.28
C THR A 25 15.16 23.70 -0.82
N THR A 26 15.25 22.72 -1.73
CA THR A 26 14.86 21.32 -1.46
C THR A 26 15.70 20.62 -0.40
N ALA A 27 16.90 21.15 -0.09
CA ALA A 27 17.75 20.65 0.99
C ALA A 27 17.24 21.01 2.39
N GLU A 28 16.45 22.09 2.50
CA GLU A 28 15.97 22.64 3.76
C GLU A 28 14.49 22.29 4.01
N GLN A 29 13.74 21.99 2.95
CA GLN A 29 12.32 21.66 3.04
C GLN A 29 12.10 20.21 3.45
N ALA A 30 11.46 20.02 4.62
CA ALA A 30 11.03 18.71 5.07
C ALA A 30 9.99 18.10 4.12
N LEU A 31 10.12 16.81 3.85
CA LEU A 31 9.14 16.07 3.05
C LEU A 31 7.80 15.95 3.81
N PRO A 32 6.67 15.80 3.09
CA PRO A 32 5.40 15.47 3.72
C PRO A 32 5.52 14.17 4.54
N GLY A 33 5.10 14.18 5.80
CA GLY A 33 5.36 13.07 6.73
C GLY A 33 6.46 13.36 7.75
N SER A 34 7.42 14.24 7.45
CA SER A 34 8.65 14.38 8.24
C SER A 34 8.84 15.76 8.88
N ARG A 35 7.75 16.53 9.09
CA ARG A 35 7.86 17.89 9.66
C ARG A 35 7.98 17.91 11.18
N GLN A 36 7.69 16.78 11.83
CA GLN A 36 7.76 16.59 13.27
C GLN A 36 8.58 15.33 13.57
N SER A 37 9.15 15.25 14.78
CA SER A 37 9.83 14.02 15.20
C SER A 37 8.82 12.88 15.42
N ALA A 38 9.29 11.63 15.33
CA ALA A 38 8.44 10.46 15.56
C ALA A 38 7.86 10.45 16.99
N GLU A 39 8.66 10.79 18.00
CA GLU A 39 8.22 10.83 19.41
C GLU A 39 7.10 11.85 19.65
N GLU A 40 7.26 13.06 19.11
CA GLU A 40 6.25 14.11 19.20
C GLU A 40 4.96 13.68 18.49
N THR A 41 5.10 13.06 17.32
CA THR A 41 3.97 12.59 16.53
C THR A 41 3.18 11.51 17.25
N VAL A 42 3.85 10.49 17.81
CA VAL A 42 3.19 9.42 18.58
C VAL A 42 2.41 9.95 19.78
N ARG A 43 2.88 11.03 20.42
CA ARG A 43 2.15 11.67 21.52
C ARG A 43 0.90 12.41 21.04
N ARG A 44 0.93 13.00 19.84
CA ARG A 44 -0.17 13.78 19.26
C ARG A 44 -1.27 12.94 18.64
N VAL A 45 -0.94 11.78 18.07
CA VAL A 45 -1.90 10.88 17.42
C VAL A 45 -2.67 10.08 18.48
N VAL A 46 -3.50 10.77 19.28
CA VAL A 46 -4.30 10.18 20.35
C VAL A 46 -5.55 9.45 19.83
N SER A 47 -5.99 9.76 18.62
CA SER A 47 -7.14 9.14 17.96
C SER A 47 -6.93 7.66 17.67
N LEU A 48 -5.68 7.23 17.49
CA LEU A 48 -5.35 5.83 17.22
C LEU A 48 -5.07 5.05 18.52
N PRO A 49 -5.61 3.83 18.64
CA PRO A 49 -5.22 2.88 19.68
C PRO A 49 -3.70 2.69 19.77
N ALA A 50 -3.19 2.52 20.99
CA ALA A 50 -1.76 2.39 21.24
C ALA A 50 -1.10 1.25 20.44
N SER A 51 -1.83 0.16 20.20
CA SER A 51 -1.35 -1.02 19.46
C SER A 51 -1.04 -0.74 17.98
N ILE A 52 -1.71 0.22 17.34
CA ILE A 52 -1.54 0.52 15.92
C ILE A 52 -0.79 1.84 15.68
N ARG A 53 -0.71 2.70 16.70
CA ARG A 53 -0.19 4.07 16.59
C ARG A 53 1.26 4.09 16.10
N GLY A 54 2.12 3.23 16.65
CA GLY A 54 3.52 3.15 16.26
C GLY A 54 3.67 2.82 14.77
N SER A 55 2.92 1.84 14.27
CA SER A 55 2.95 1.43 12.86
C SER A 55 2.43 2.51 11.92
N ALA A 56 1.36 3.22 12.30
CA ALA A 56 0.83 4.33 11.53
C ALA A 56 1.82 5.50 11.45
N VAL A 57 2.47 5.87 12.56
CA VAL A 57 3.51 6.92 12.58
C VAL A 57 4.74 6.49 11.80
N TYR A 58 5.15 5.22 11.90
CA TYR A 58 6.26 4.69 11.09
C TYR A 58 6.01 4.85 9.59
N ARG A 59 4.77 4.63 9.12
CA ARG A 59 4.42 4.73 7.70
C ARG A 59 4.16 6.16 7.23
N HIS A 60 3.37 6.92 7.98
CA HIS A 60 2.83 8.20 7.53
C HIS A 60 3.51 9.41 8.17
N GLY A 61 4.28 9.19 9.23
CA GLY A 61 4.91 10.24 10.03
C GLY A 61 3.85 11.17 10.62
N ASP A 62 4.07 12.49 10.52
CA ASP A 62 3.14 13.51 11.04
C ASP A 62 1.72 13.42 10.44
N ARG A 63 1.58 12.83 9.25
CA ARG A 63 0.29 12.57 8.60
C ARG A 63 -0.51 11.44 9.22
N ALA A 64 0.06 10.66 10.14
CA ALA A 64 -0.69 9.61 10.85
C ALA A 64 -1.90 10.17 11.63
N ALA A 65 -1.86 11.46 12.00
CA ALA A 65 -3.01 12.14 12.60
C ALA A 65 -4.23 12.27 11.66
N LEU A 66 -4.01 12.16 10.34
CA LEU A 66 -5.05 12.25 9.32
C LEU A 66 -5.75 10.91 9.09
N VAL A 67 -5.28 9.82 9.69
CA VAL A 67 -5.90 8.50 9.55
C VAL A 67 -7.24 8.50 10.30
N PRO A 68 -8.37 8.24 9.61
CA PRO A 68 -9.69 8.14 10.25
C PRO A 68 -9.70 7.09 11.36
N ALA A 69 -10.33 7.46 12.49
CA ALA A 69 -10.48 6.61 13.67
C ALA A 69 -11.76 6.93 14.45
N GLU A 70 -12.78 7.45 13.76
CA GLU A 70 -13.99 8.01 14.39
C GLU A 70 -14.94 6.92 14.88
N ASN A 71 -14.95 5.78 14.20
CA ASN A 71 -15.83 4.66 14.50
C ASN A 71 -15.07 3.32 14.57
N ARG A 72 -15.75 2.30 15.10
CA ARG A 72 -15.19 0.95 15.27
C ARG A 72 -14.68 0.32 13.97
N LEU A 73 -15.33 0.62 12.84
CA LEU A 73 -14.90 0.08 11.55
C LEU A 73 -13.57 0.69 11.11
N ASP A 74 -13.36 1.98 11.34
CA ASP A 74 -12.12 2.67 10.99
C ASP A 74 -10.91 2.10 11.74
N THR A 75 -11.09 1.70 13.00
CA THR A 75 -10.04 1.07 13.81
C THR A 75 -9.94 -0.45 13.62
N SER A 76 -10.80 -1.05 12.78
CA SER A 76 -10.76 -2.50 12.53
C SER A 76 -9.54 -2.86 11.68
N LEU A 77 -8.83 -3.92 12.07
CA LEU A 77 -7.63 -4.38 11.37
C LEU A 77 -7.98 -5.06 10.05
N VAL A 78 -7.26 -4.65 9.01
CA VAL A 78 -7.23 -5.27 7.68
C VAL A 78 -6.00 -6.15 7.54
N CYS A 79 -4.86 -5.72 8.07
CA CYS A 79 -3.63 -6.50 8.14
C CYS A 79 -3.09 -6.51 9.56
N GLU A 80 -3.07 -7.68 10.19
CA GLU A 80 -2.57 -7.88 11.54
C GLU A 80 -1.04 -7.75 11.59
N CYS A 81 -0.35 -8.37 10.64
CA CYS A 81 1.12 -8.39 10.62
C CYS A 81 1.74 -6.98 10.51
N GLU A 82 1.08 -6.08 9.79
CA GLU A 82 1.55 -4.70 9.58
C GLU A 82 0.72 -3.69 10.39
N ALA A 83 -0.25 -4.15 11.19
CA ALA A 83 -1.17 -3.31 11.94
C ALA A 83 -1.82 -2.20 11.08
N VAL A 84 -2.37 -2.57 9.93
CA VAL A 84 -3.08 -1.66 9.02
C VAL A 84 -4.57 -1.74 9.28
N THR A 85 -5.23 -0.60 9.48
CA THR A 85 -6.67 -0.52 9.72
C THR A 85 -7.47 -0.14 8.47
N ALA A 86 -8.79 -0.34 8.53
CA ALA A 86 -9.67 0.10 7.44
C ALA A 86 -9.69 1.63 7.28
N GLY A 87 -9.52 2.38 8.37
CA GLY A 87 -9.32 3.83 8.34
C GLY A 87 -8.04 4.20 7.59
N GLU A 88 -6.95 3.47 7.79
CA GLU A 88 -5.71 3.69 7.04
C GLU A 88 -5.87 3.38 5.54
N VAL A 89 -6.63 2.33 5.20
CA VAL A 89 -6.99 2.05 3.80
C VAL A 89 -7.79 3.20 3.20
N ARG A 90 -8.79 3.73 3.94
CA ARG A 90 -9.59 4.90 3.49
C ARG A 90 -8.70 6.12 3.26
N TYR A 91 -7.83 6.44 4.22
CA TYR A 91 -6.84 7.51 4.09
C TYR A 91 -5.97 7.36 2.85
N ALA A 92 -5.49 6.13 2.58
CA ALA A 92 -4.65 5.87 1.43
C ALA A 92 -5.39 6.06 0.09
N VAL A 93 -6.67 5.66 0.01
CA VAL A 93 -7.52 5.88 -1.16
C VAL A 93 -7.76 7.38 -1.38
N GLU A 94 -8.19 8.08 -0.34
CA GLU A 94 -8.62 9.49 -0.45
C GLU A 94 -7.45 10.47 -0.60
N SER A 95 -6.31 10.20 0.04
CA SER A 95 -5.21 11.16 0.17
C SER A 95 -3.90 10.75 -0.51
N LEU A 96 -3.72 9.47 -0.88
CA LEU A 96 -2.44 8.94 -1.40
C LEU A 96 -2.55 8.35 -2.82
N THR A 97 -3.68 8.58 -3.49
CA THR A 97 -3.95 8.17 -4.88
C THR A 97 -3.78 6.66 -5.08
N VAL A 98 -4.37 5.87 -4.18
CA VAL A 98 -4.40 4.41 -4.31
C VAL A 98 -5.52 4.00 -5.26
N ASN A 99 -5.15 3.38 -6.38
CA ASN A 99 -6.11 2.95 -7.42
C ASN A 99 -6.23 1.42 -7.56
N ASN A 100 -5.38 0.66 -6.87
CA ASN A 100 -5.35 -0.79 -6.94
C ASN A 100 -4.66 -1.39 -5.71
N LEU A 101 -4.70 -2.71 -5.60
CA LEU A 101 -4.13 -3.44 -4.47
C LEU A 101 -2.59 -3.31 -4.36
N VAL A 102 -1.89 -3.14 -5.48
CA VAL A 102 -0.42 -2.94 -5.50
C VAL A 102 -0.05 -1.56 -4.95
N ASP A 103 -0.78 -0.52 -5.32
CA ASP A 103 -0.59 0.82 -4.76
C ASP A 103 -0.91 0.85 -3.27
N LEU A 104 -1.97 0.16 -2.85
CA LEU A 104 -2.30 0.03 -1.45
C LEU A 104 -1.14 -0.61 -0.66
N ARG A 105 -0.56 -1.71 -1.18
CA ARG A 105 0.65 -2.33 -0.62
C ARG A 105 1.81 -1.35 -0.52
N ARG A 106 2.09 -0.55 -1.56
CA ARG A 106 3.18 0.44 -1.54
C ARG A 106 2.97 1.54 -0.49
N ARG A 107 1.72 1.95 -0.25
CA ARG A 107 1.37 3.04 0.70
C ARG A 107 1.22 2.58 2.14
N THR A 108 0.73 1.36 2.36
CA THR A 108 0.32 0.88 3.70
C THR A 108 1.06 -0.37 4.16
N ARG A 109 1.85 -0.99 3.29
CA ARG A 109 2.51 -2.29 3.51
C ARG A 109 1.58 -3.49 3.65
N VAL A 110 0.28 -3.37 3.32
CA VAL A 110 -0.63 -4.53 3.22
C VAL A 110 -0.01 -5.63 2.36
N GLY A 111 0.01 -6.85 2.89
CA GLY A 111 0.63 -8.02 2.25
C GLY A 111 2.16 -8.08 2.32
N MET A 112 2.82 -7.22 3.09
CA MET A 112 4.28 -7.28 3.32
C MET A 112 4.69 -7.95 4.63
N GLY A 113 3.71 -8.27 5.48
CA GLY A 113 3.94 -8.97 6.75
C GLY A 113 4.29 -10.45 6.58
N THR A 114 4.48 -11.18 7.67
CA THR A 114 4.89 -12.59 7.66
C THR A 114 3.92 -13.51 6.90
N CYS A 115 2.62 -13.23 6.93
CA CYS A 115 1.61 -13.96 6.13
C CYS A 115 1.61 -13.60 4.64
N GLN A 116 2.40 -12.61 4.21
CA GLN A 116 2.62 -12.26 2.80
C GLN A 116 1.36 -12.00 1.96
N GLY A 117 0.28 -11.55 2.60
CA GLY A 117 -0.99 -11.25 1.94
C GLY A 117 -2.06 -12.32 2.12
N GLU A 118 -1.72 -13.49 2.66
CA GLU A 118 -2.63 -14.62 2.86
C GLU A 118 -3.94 -14.21 3.52
N LEU A 119 -3.90 -13.51 4.66
CA LEU A 119 -5.10 -13.16 5.42
C LEU A 119 -5.68 -11.79 5.05
N CYS A 120 -4.88 -10.87 4.52
CA CYS A 120 -5.26 -9.47 4.36
C CYS A 120 -5.62 -9.08 2.92
N ALA A 121 -5.16 -9.81 1.91
CA ALA A 121 -5.36 -9.44 0.51
C ALA A 121 -6.85 -9.43 0.13
N CYS A 122 -7.63 -10.46 0.50
CA CYS A 122 -9.07 -10.49 0.25
C CYS A 122 -9.80 -9.29 0.89
N ARG A 123 -9.50 -9.00 2.16
CA ARG A 123 -10.12 -7.90 2.92
C ARG A 123 -9.80 -6.55 2.29
N ALA A 124 -8.54 -6.36 1.91
CA ALA A 124 -8.08 -5.15 1.25
C ALA A 124 -8.75 -4.95 -0.13
N ALA A 125 -8.84 -6.00 -0.95
CA ALA A 125 -9.56 -5.96 -2.23
C ALA A 125 -11.04 -5.60 -2.04
N GLY A 126 -11.70 -6.19 -1.05
CA GLY A 126 -13.10 -5.85 -0.70
C GLY A 126 -13.27 -4.40 -0.25
N LEU A 127 -12.31 -3.84 0.49
CA LEU A 127 -12.35 -2.42 0.87
C LEU A 127 -12.14 -1.49 -0.31
N LEU A 128 -11.25 -1.81 -1.25
CA LEU A 128 -11.08 -1.03 -2.48
C LEU A 128 -12.39 -1.00 -3.28
N SER A 129 -13.10 -2.13 -3.36
CA SER A 129 -14.42 -2.17 -3.99
C SER A 129 -15.45 -1.33 -3.23
N ARG A 130 -15.47 -1.44 -1.90
CA ARG A 130 -16.36 -0.65 -1.03
C ARG A 130 -16.12 0.85 -1.14
N PHE A 131 -14.89 1.28 -1.37
CA PHE A 131 -14.52 2.68 -1.56
C PHE A 131 -14.60 3.13 -3.03
N ASN A 132 -15.27 2.36 -3.89
CA ASN A 132 -15.46 2.65 -5.31
C ASN A 132 -14.16 2.83 -6.10
N VAL A 133 -13.07 2.23 -5.66
CA VAL A 133 -11.78 2.23 -6.38
C VAL A 133 -11.81 1.19 -7.50
N THR A 134 -12.43 0.04 -7.23
CA THR A 134 -12.51 -1.10 -8.16
C THR A 134 -13.92 -1.65 -8.25
N THR A 135 -14.29 -2.16 -9.42
CA THR A 135 -15.48 -3.00 -9.54
C THR A 135 -15.26 -4.36 -8.86
N PRO A 136 -16.32 -5.11 -8.53
CA PRO A 136 -16.17 -6.47 -8.00
C PRO A 136 -15.30 -7.37 -8.89
N GLN A 137 -15.50 -7.30 -10.21
CA GLN A 137 -14.73 -8.08 -11.19
C GLN A 137 -13.24 -7.68 -11.17
N GLN A 138 -12.95 -6.37 -11.17
CA GLN A 138 -11.57 -5.88 -11.05
C GLN A 138 -10.92 -6.30 -9.74
N SER A 139 -11.70 -6.34 -8.64
CA SER A 139 -11.19 -6.72 -7.32
C SER A 139 -10.74 -8.19 -7.29
N ILE A 140 -11.51 -9.08 -7.92
CA ILE A 140 -11.16 -10.50 -8.08
C ILE A 140 -9.89 -10.65 -8.93
N ALA A 141 -9.82 -9.95 -10.08
CA ALA A 141 -8.65 -9.98 -10.96
C ALA A 141 -7.38 -9.45 -10.26
N GLN A 142 -7.49 -8.32 -9.56
CA GLN A 142 -6.38 -7.74 -8.80
C GLN A 142 -5.95 -8.62 -7.63
N LEU A 143 -6.88 -9.27 -6.94
CA LEU A 143 -6.58 -10.21 -5.86
C LEU A 143 -5.77 -11.40 -6.38
N SER A 144 -6.23 -12.03 -7.49
CA SER A 144 -5.50 -13.12 -8.15
C SER A 144 -4.10 -12.67 -8.59
N HIS A 145 -3.99 -11.52 -9.26
CA HIS A 145 -2.71 -10.97 -9.67
C HIS A 145 -1.77 -10.73 -8.48
N PHE A 146 -2.27 -10.12 -7.40
CA PHE A 146 -1.50 -9.81 -6.20
C PHE A 146 -0.90 -11.05 -5.52
N LEU A 147 -1.69 -12.13 -5.40
CA LEU A 147 -1.23 -13.40 -4.84
C LEU A 147 -0.23 -14.09 -5.78
N ASN A 148 -0.44 -14.04 -7.10
CA ASN A 148 0.48 -14.60 -8.08
C ASN A 148 1.83 -13.87 -8.12
N GLU A 149 1.87 -12.54 -7.99
CA GLU A 149 3.12 -11.80 -7.85
C GLU A 149 3.92 -12.23 -6.61
N ARG A 150 3.21 -12.57 -5.52
CA ARG A 150 3.89 -13.13 -4.34
C ARG A 150 4.44 -14.52 -4.62
N TRP A 151 3.68 -15.39 -5.28
CA TRP A 151 4.12 -16.73 -5.65
C TRP A 151 5.40 -16.74 -6.48
N LYS A 152 5.57 -15.81 -7.43
CA LYS A 152 6.81 -15.68 -8.23
C LYS A 152 8.07 -15.60 -7.36
N GLY A 153 7.99 -14.91 -6.23
CA GLY A 153 9.11 -14.78 -5.28
C GLY A 153 9.28 -15.96 -4.34
N VAL A 154 8.20 -16.69 -4.02
CA VAL A 154 8.23 -17.87 -3.13
C VAL A 154 8.64 -19.14 -3.87
N ARG A 155 8.26 -19.27 -5.14
CA ARG A 155 8.49 -20.47 -5.96
C ARG A 155 9.93 -21.04 -5.88
N PRO A 156 11.01 -20.23 -5.93
CA PRO A 156 12.38 -20.77 -5.84
C PRO A 156 12.73 -21.42 -4.50
N ILE A 157 11.99 -21.11 -3.44
CA ILE A 157 12.20 -21.61 -2.07
C ILE A 157 10.99 -22.41 -1.56
N ALA A 158 10.10 -22.84 -2.46
CA ALA A 158 8.85 -23.52 -2.11
C ALA A 158 9.11 -24.99 -1.71
N TRP A 159 9.77 -25.17 -0.57
CA TRP A 159 10.05 -26.46 0.07
C TRP A 159 9.79 -26.37 1.58
N GLY A 160 9.58 -27.51 2.23
CA GLY A 160 9.30 -27.56 3.67
C GLY A 160 8.09 -26.69 4.05
N ASP A 161 8.27 -25.83 5.05
CA ASP A 161 7.19 -24.98 5.56
C ASP A 161 6.71 -23.93 4.55
N ALA A 162 7.60 -23.38 3.72
CA ALA A 162 7.22 -22.40 2.69
C ALA A 162 6.25 -23.00 1.65
N LEU A 163 6.41 -24.29 1.32
CA LEU A 163 5.46 -25.00 0.46
C LEU A 163 4.12 -25.20 1.17
N ARG A 164 4.14 -25.62 2.44
CA ARG A 164 2.93 -25.82 3.25
C ARG A 164 2.11 -24.54 3.37
N GLU A 165 2.76 -23.41 3.62
CA GLU A 165 2.12 -22.08 3.67
C GLU A 165 1.51 -21.69 2.31
N SER A 166 2.21 -21.99 1.21
CA SER A 166 1.71 -21.70 -0.15
C SER A 166 0.49 -22.55 -0.49
N GLU A 167 0.52 -23.85 -0.16
CA GLU A 167 -0.63 -24.76 -0.32
C GLU A 167 -1.82 -24.32 0.53
N PHE A 168 -1.56 -23.93 1.79
CA PHE A 168 -2.62 -23.42 2.67
C PHE A 168 -3.24 -22.14 2.11
N THR A 169 -2.42 -21.19 1.64
CA THR A 169 -2.90 -19.97 0.96
C THR A 169 -3.76 -20.32 -0.25
N SER A 170 -3.28 -21.24 -1.11
CA SER A 170 -4.03 -21.69 -2.29
C SER A 170 -5.38 -22.28 -1.88
N TRP A 171 -5.41 -23.16 -0.88
CA TRP A 171 -6.63 -23.77 -0.36
C TRP A 171 -7.63 -22.72 0.18
N VAL A 172 -7.15 -21.74 0.96
CA VAL A 172 -7.98 -20.64 1.48
C VAL A 172 -8.64 -19.87 0.32
N TYR A 173 -7.88 -19.49 -0.70
CA TYR A 173 -8.38 -18.62 -1.77
C TYR A 173 -9.18 -19.35 -2.85
N GLN A 174 -8.83 -20.58 -3.18
CA GLN A 174 -9.65 -21.43 -4.07
C GLN A 174 -10.95 -21.81 -3.37
N GLY A 175 -10.87 -22.26 -2.12
CA GLY A 175 -12.02 -22.71 -1.35
C GLY A 175 -13.01 -21.58 -0.98
N LEU A 176 -12.52 -20.42 -0.53
CA LEU A 176 -13.39 -19.32 -0.09
C LEU A 176 -13.82 -18.39 -1.21
N CYS A 177 -12.95 -18.14 -2.19
CA CYS A 177 -13.17 -17.10 -3.19
C CYS A 177 -13.41 -17.67 -4.59
N GLY A 178 -13.35 -19.00 -4.78
CA GLY A 178 -13.46 -19.62 -6.11
C GLY A 178 -12.42 -19.08 -7.07
N LEU A 179 -11.24 -18.67 -6.56
CA LEU A 179 -10.10 -18.25 -7.37
C LEU A 179 -9.43 -19.49 -7.98
N ASP A 180 -10.23 -20.27 -8.69
CA ASP A 180 -9.73 -21.32 -9.55
C ASP A 180 -8.95 -20.64 -10.68
N ALA A 181 -8.18 -21.42 -11.45
CA ALA A 181 -7.57 -20.93 -12.68
C ALA A 181 -8.66 -20.53 -13.68
N CYS A 182 -9.30 -19.37 -13.49
CA CYS A 182 -10.14 -18.73 -14.47
C CYS A 182 -9.19 -18.36 -15.61
N GLY A 183 -9.27 -19.18 -16.65
CA GLY A 183 -8.32 -19.26 -17.75
C GLY A 183 -8.12 -17.94 -18.49
N ASP A 184 -6.99 -17.88 -19.18
CA ASP A 184 -6.72 -17.07 -20.38
C ASP A 184 -7.71 -15.93 -20.64
N VAL A 185 -7.75 -14.94 -19.75
CA VAL A 185 -8.26 -13.64 -20.14
C VAL A 185 -7.18 -13.06 -21.03
N LYS A 186 -7.31 -13.29 -22.33
CA LYS A 186 -6.53 -12.60 -23.36
C LYS A 186 -6.46 -11.13 -22.98
N GLN A 187 -5.24 -10.64 -22.92
CA GLN A 187 -4.88 -9.25 -22.68
C GLN A 187 -5.29 -8.43 -23.91
N GLU A 188 -6.60 -8.25 -24.14
CA GLU A 188 -7.14 -7.35 -25.15
C GLU A 188 -7.23 -5.94 -24.57
N ALA A 189 -6.11 -5.23 -24.56
CA ALA A 189 -6.02 -3.77 -24.59
C ALA A 189 -4.54 -3.35 -24.52
N ASP A 190 -3.86 -3.32 -25.67
CA ASP A 190 -2.73 -2.40 -25.89
C ASP A 190 -2.33 -2.18 -27.37
N ASP A 191 -3.11 -2.67 -28.35
CA ASP A 191 -2.89 -2.37 -29.78
C ASP A 191 -3.90 -1.36 -30.34
N ALA A 192 -4.06 -0.23 -29.66
CA ALA A 192 -4.80 0.93 -30.18
C ALA A 192 -4.11 2.25 -29.81
N ILE A 193 -2.86 2.42 -30.26
CA ILE A 193 -2.26 3.72 -30.61
C ILE A 193 -1.41 3.53 -31.87
#